data_AF-A0A2S9GS60-F1
#
_entry.id   AF-A0A2S9GS60-F1
#
_cell.length_a   1.000
_cell.length_b   1.000
_cell.length_c   1.000
_cell.angle_alpha   90.00
_cell.angle_beta   90.00
_cell.angle_gamma   90.00
#
_symmetry.space_group_name_H-M   'P 1'
#
loop_
_entity.id
_entity.type
_entity.pdbx_description
1 polymer ?
#
loop_
_entity_poly.entity_id
_entity_poly.type
_entity_poly.pdbx_seq_one_letter_code
_entity_poly.pdbx_strand_id
1 'polypeptide(L)' 'VWSDRCSPSRTVGPQRMHDVPVLLEALPAVDAVVISHDHYDHLDIDTIVALAHTQRAPFVVPLGIGA' A
#
# COMPACT_ATOMS: atom_id res chain seq x y z
N VAL A 1 -2.81 0.64 2.63
CA VAL A 1 -2.30 -0.57 3.32
C VAL A 1 -3.42 -1.56 3.43
N TRP A 2 -3.30 -2.71 2.75
CA TRP A 2 -4.26 -3.81 2.76
C TRP A 2 -3.73 -5.03 3.51
N SER A 3 -2.43 -5.12 3.76
CA SER A 3 -1.83 -6.18 4.56
C SER A 3 -2.36 -6.22 6.00
N ASP A 4 -2.40 -7.41 6.58
CA ASP A 4 -2.84 -7.62 7.97
C ASP A 4 -1.89 -6.98 9.01
N ARG A 5 -0.61 -6.86 8.65
CA ARG A 5 0.44 -6.28 9.49
C ARG A 5 1.23 -5.19 8.79
N CYS A 6 1.52 -4.11 9.52
CA CYS A 6 2.45 -3.05 9.09
C CYS A 6 3.87 -3.43 9.52
N SER A 7 4.48 -4.41 8.86
CA SER A 7 5.77 -4.97 9.25
C SER A 7 6.47 -5.67 8.08
N PRO A 8 7.83 -5.70 8.05
CA PRO A 8 8.56 -6.57 7.13
C PRO A 8 8.40 -8.06 7.47
N SER A 9 8.00 -8.36 8.71
CA SER A 9 7.74 -9.74 9.15
C SER A 9 6.27 -10.09 8.99
N ARG A 10 6.01 -11.28 8.45
CA ARG A 10 4.65 -11.84 8.35
C ARG A 10 4.07 -12.28 9.70
N THR A 11 4.89 -12.41 10.74
CA THR A 11 4.47 -12.98 12.05
C THR A 11 4.63 -12.02 13.21
N VAL A 12 5.49 -10.99 13.08
CA VAL A 12 5.80 -10.04 14.16
C VAL A 12 5.51 -8.63 13.70
N GLY A 13 4.97 -7.79 14.58
CA GLY A 13 4.73 -6.36 14.33
C GLY A 13 3.25 -5.99 14.43
N PRO A 14 2.93 -4.69 14.29
CA PRO A 14 1.58 -4.17 14.47
C PRO A 14 0.58 -4.85 13.54
N GLN A 15 -0.46 -5.45 14.12
CA GLN A 15 -1.59 -6.02 13.38
C GLN A 15 -2.72 -5.01 13.35
N ARG A 16 -3.45 -4.95 12.24
CA ARG A 16 -4.64 -4.10 12.15
C ARG A 16 -5.73 -4.57 13.11
N MET A 17 -6.45 -3.61 13.69
CA MET A 17 -7.54 -3.87 14.66
C MET A 17 -8.94 -3.90 14.03
N HIS A 18 -9.07 -3.39 12.81
CA HIS A 18 -10.33 -3.29 12.08
C HIS A 18 -10.15 -3.90 10.71
N ASP A 19 -11.20 -4.43 10.09
CA ASP A 19 -11.19 -4.95 8.70
C ASP A 19 -10.93 -3.84 7.66
N VAL A 20 -10.50 -4.22 6.45
CA VAL A 20 -10.37 -3.24 5.35
C VAL A 20 -11.78 -2.90 4.87
N PRO A 21 -12.09 -1.62 4.64
CA PRO A 21 -13.46 -1.23 4.29
C PRO A 21 -13.87 -1.70 2.88
N VAL A 22 -12.89 -1.95 2.01
CA VAL A 22 -13.09 -2.45 0.64
C VAL A 22 -11.91 -3.33 0.27
N LEU A 23 -12.17 -4.37 -0.54
CA LEU A 23 -11.10 -5.19 -1.12
C LEU A 23 -10.31 -4.39 -2.15
N LEU A 24 -9.03 -4.69 -2.31
CA LEU A 24 -8.14 -3.91 -3.17
C LEU A 24 -8.55 -4.01 -4.64
N GLU A 25 -8.97 -5.21 -5.07
CA GLU A 25 -9.48 -5.52 -6.40
C GLU A 25 -10.82 -4.85 -6.72
N ALA A 26 -11.55 -4.38 -5.70
CA ALA A 26 -12.80 -3.66 -5.88
C ALA A 26 -12.59 -2.14 -6.00
N LEU A 27 -11.35 -1.65 -5.94
CA LEU A 27 -11.07 -0.25 -6.21
C LEU A 27 -11.43 0.09 -7.66
N PRO A 28 -12.12 1.22 -7.90
CA PRO A 28 -12.27 1.75 -9.25
C PRO A 28 -10.91 2.16 -9.81
N ALA A 29 -10.88 2.53 -11.10
CA ALA A 29 -9.71 3.20 -11.65
C ALA A 29 -9.42 4.47 -10.83
N VAL A 30 -8.18 4.60 -10.36
CA VAL A 30 -7.71 5.80 -9.66
C VAL A 30 -6.78 6.61 -10.55
N ASP A 31 -6.75 7.92 -10.35
CA ASP A 31 -5.91 8.82 -11.16
C ASP A 31 -4.48 8.99 -10.62
N ALA A 32 -4.25 8.67 -9.34
CA ALA A 32 -2.93 8.72 -8.70
C ALA A 32 -2.89 7.84 -7.45
N VAL A 33 -1.70 7.31 -7.14
CA VAL A 33 -1.38 6.70 -5.84
C VAL A 33 -0.34 7.59 -5.15
N VAL A 34 -0.65 8.12 -3.97
CA VAL A 34 0.23 9.04 -3.24
C VAL A 34 0.78 8.34 -2.01
N ILE A 35 2.11 8.34 -1.87
CA ILE A 35 2.82 7.82 -0.69
C ILE A 35 3.43 9.01 0.05
N SER A 36 3.20 9.10 1.36
CA SER A 36 3.70 10.22 2.17
C SER A 36 5.14 10.06 2.62
N HIS A 37 5.54 8.86 3.04
CA HIS A 37 6.85 8.50 3.57
C HIS A 37 7.02 6.96 3.56
N ASP A 38 8.15 6.44 4.00
CA ASP A 38 8.61 5.06 3.79
C ASP A 38 8.31 4.08 4.94
N HIS A 39 7.46 4.44 5.90
CA HIS A 39 7.07 3.52 6.96
C HIS A 39 6.06 2.47 6.47
N TYR A 40 6.10 1.26 7.02
CA TYR A 40 5.26 0.14 6.59
C TYR A 40 3.75 0.36 6.72
N ASP A 41 3.31 1.29 7.57
CA ASP A 41 1.91 1.72 7.70
C ASP A 41 1.47 2.72 6.62
N HIS A 42 2.40 3.16 5.78
CA HIS A 42 2.17 4.02 4.61
C HIS A 42 2.74 3.43 3.29
N LEU A 43 3.70 2.49 3.37
CA LEU A 43 4.42 1.86 2.27
C LEU A 43 4.32 0.33 2.38
N ASP A 44 3.13 -0.19 2.09
CA ASP A 44 2.84 -1.62 2.13
C ASP A 44 3.14 -2.28 0.78
N ILE A 45 4.19 -3.10 0.74
CA ILE A 45 4.75 -3.69 -0.49
C ILE A 45 3.71 -4.50 -1.26
N ASP A 46 2.94 -5.36 -0.59
CA ASP A 46 1.95 -6.21 -1.26
C ASP A 46 0.84 -5.36 -1.90
N THR A 47 0.43 -4.28 -1.21
CA THR A 47 -0.51 -3.29 -1.77
C THR A 47 0.08 -2.58 -2.98
N ILE A 48 1.33 -2.11 -2.90
CA ILE A 48 1.98 -1.35 -3.99
C ILE A 48 2.13 -2.20 -5.23
N VAL A 49 2.60 -3.43 -5.07
CA VAL A 49 2.76 -4.39 -6.18
C VAL A 49 1.40 -4.67 -6.83
N ALA A 50 0.37 -4.95 -6.04
CA ALA A 50 -0.97 -5.18 -6.56
C ALA A 50 -1.53 -3.95 -7.30
N LEU A 51 -1.35 -2.74 -6.77
CA LEU A 51 -1.76 -1.51 -7.44
C LEU A 51 -0.98 -1.27 -8.74
N ALA A 52 0.33 -1.52 -8.76
CA ALA A 52 1.15 -1.38 -9.95
C ALA A 52 0.75 -2.34 -11.09
N HIS A 53 0.20 -3.51 -10.73
CA HIS A 53 -0.31 -4.47 -11.71
C HIS A 53 -1.74 -4.19 -12.17
N THR A 54 -2.58 -3.58 -11.33
CA THR A 54 -4.02 -3.42 -11.58
C THR A 54 -4.41 -2.02 -12.04
N GLN A 55 -3.60 -1.01 -11.73
CA GLN A 55 -3.88 0.40 -12.02
C GLN A 55 -2.89 0.95 -13.03
N ARG A 56 -3.34 1.94 -13.81
CA ARG A 56 -2.49 2.74 -14.71
C ARG A 56 -2.00 4.04 -14.06
N ALA A 57 -2.37 4.26 -12.80
CA ALA A 57 -2.11 5.48 -12.07
C ALA A 57 -0.60 5.71 -11.85
N PRO A 58 -0.10 6.94 -11.99
CA PRO A 58 1.23 7.28 -11.52
C PRO A 58 1.31 7.18 -9.99
N PHE A 59 2.49 6.76 -9.52
CA PHE A 59 2.85 6.82 -8.11
C PHE A 59 3.57 8.14 -7.84
N VAL A 60 3.03 8.94 -6.92
CA VAL A 60 3.64 10.18 -6.44
C VAL A 60 4.29 9.89 -5.10
N VAL A 61 5.61 9.98 -5.04
CA VAL A 61 6.41 9.53 -3.89
C VAL A 61 7.48 10.56 -3.51
N PRO A 62 7.95 10.56 -2.24
CA PRO A 62 9.11 11.33 -1.81
C PRO A 62 10.38 10.96 -2.57
N LEU A 63 11.32 11.90 -2.62
CA LEU A 63 12.65 11.66 -3.17
C LEU A 63 13.31 10.47 -2.45
N GLY A 64 13.91 9.56 -3.24
CA GLY A 64 14.60 8.37 -2.74
C GLY A 64 13.75 7.10 -2.63
N ILE A 65 12.42 7.18 -2.74
CA ILE A 65 11.55 5.99 -2.72
C ILE A 65 11.31 5.42 -4.13
N GLY A 66 11.06 6.27 -5.12
CA GLY A 66 10.79 5.87 -6.50
C GLY A 66 12.02 5.82 -7.41
N ALA A 67 13.22 5.76 -6.83
CA ALA A 67 14.50 5.82 -7.54
C ALA A 67 14.92 4.47 -8.11
#